data_AF-A0A8S3YI99-F1
#
_entry.id   AF-A0A8S3YI99-F1
#
_cell.length_a   1.000
_cell.length_b   1.000
_cell.length_c   1.000
_cell.angle_alpha   90.00
_cell.angle_beta   90.00
_cell.angle_gamma   90.00
#
_symmetry.space_group_name_H-M   'P 1'
#
loop_
_entity.id
_entity.type
_entity.pdbx_description
1 polymer ?
#
loop_
_entity_poly.entity_id
_entity_poly.type
_entity_poly.pdbx_seq_one_letter_code
_entity_poly.pdbx_strand_id
1 'polypeptide(L)'
;EKERLRNQQERLQQQKQEEVHQNVIRQMITKHNSSLSKQATGLNSSTSGNTSSSKISSYDITPVKEKFVTKNKTADNYDIEDKGSDDSTDDEEAPKKRIPEWATGIPLNTALIRQHMNPPDAEAIFQTHRIEPPNLVLVFPGKKRAKYTQRTSSAIWNSPPMPRH
;
A
#
# COMPACT_ATOMS: atom_id res chain seq x y z
N GLU A 1 4.84 51.41 -16.50
CA GLU A 1 3.62 51.39 -15.64
C GLU A 1 2.77 50.13 -15.82
N LYS A 2 2.33 49.79 -17.05
CA LYS A 2 1.54 48.57 -17.37
C LYS A 2 2.13 47.24 -16.86
N GLU A 3 3.45 47.12 -16.86
CA GLU A 3 4.16 45.92 -16.39
C GLU A 3 4.05 45.73 -14.87
N ARG A 4 4.11 46.82 -14.09
CA ARG A 4 3.93 46.77 -12.63
C ARG A 4 2.52 46.32 -12.26
N LEU A 5 1.52 46.75 -13.04
CA LEU A 5 0.12 46.37 -12.83
C LEU A 5 -0.15 44.89 -13.13
N ARG A 6 0.51 44.33 -14.15
CA ARG A 6 0.45 42.89 -14.46
C ARG A 6 1.08 42.05 -13.35
N ASN A 7 2.29 42.42 -12.90
CA ASN A 7 2.95 41.71 -11.81
C ASN A 7 2.16 41.82 -10.49
N GLN A 8 1.41 42.92 -10.29
CA GLN A 8 0.51 43.06 -9.14
C GLN A 8 -0.70 42.14 -9.25
N GLN A 9 -1.35 42.06 -10.41
CA GLN A 9 -2.49 41.14 -10.63
C GLN A 9 -2.09 39.68 -10.51
N GLU A 10 -0.93 39.29 -11.02
CA GLU A 10 -0.44 37.91 -10.95
C GLU A 10 -0.17 37.49 -9.50
N ARG A 11 0.45 38.36 -8.70
CA ARG A 11 0.63 38.11 -7.26
C ARG A 11 -0.70 37.96 -6.52
N LEU A 12 -1.70 38.77 -6.85
CA LEU A 12 -3.03 38.67 -6.26
C LEU A 12 -3.74 37.37 -6.66
N GLN A 13 -3.55 36.91 -7.90
CA GLN A 13 -4.08 35.60 -8.33
C GLN A 13 -3.39 34.44 -7.62
N GLN A 14 -2.06 34.48 -7.48
CA GLN A 14 -1.32 33.46 -6.73
C GLN A 14 -1.75 33.41 -5.27
N GLN A 15 -1.87 34.56 -4.59
CA GLN A 15 -2.37 34.62 -3.21
C GLN A 15 -3.78 34.04 -3.08
N LYS A 16 -4.68 34.35 -4.04
CA LYS A 16 -6.04 33.80 -4.03
C LYS A 16 -6.05 32.27 -4.24
N GLN A 17 -5.19 31.76 -5.11
CA GLN A 17 -5.06 30.31 -5.33
C GLN A 17 -4.49 29.60 -4.10
N GLU A 18 -3.46 30.17 -3.47
CA GLU A 18 -2.88 29.66 -2.23
C GLU A 18 -3.90 29.67 -1.08
N GLU A 19 -4.70 30.72 -0.95
CA GLU A 19 -5.76 30.81 0.06
C GLU A 19 -6.83 29.73 -0.15
N VAL A 20 -7.25 29.49 -1.40
CA VAL A 20 -8.18 28.40 -1.73
C VAL A 20 -7.56 27.04 -1.40
N HIS A 21 -6.30 26.82 -1.76
CA HIS A 21 -5.60 25.57 -1.45
C HIS A 21 -5.47 25.32 0.05
N GLN A 22 -5.07 26.34 0.82
CA GLN A 22 -5.01 26.33 2.27
C GLN A 22 -6.37 26.00 2.89
N ASN A 23 -7.45 26.60 2.38
CA ASN A 23 -8.81 26.33 2.87
C ASN A 23 -9.27 24.89 2.57
N VAL A 24 -8.93 24.33 1.41
CA VAL A 24 -9.22 22.93 1.09
C VAL A 24 -8.48 21.98 2.05
N ILE A 25 -7.19 22.22 2.31
CA ILE A 25 -6.40 21.44 3.26
C ILE A 25 -7.00 21.53 4.67
N ARG A 26 -7.35 22.74 5.14
CA ARG A 26 -7.99 22.95 6.44
C ARG A 26 -9.33 22.20 6.56
N GLN A 27 -10.14 22.22 5.51
CA GLN A 27 -11.40 21.47 5.49
C GLN A 27 -11.18 19.95 5.53
N MET A 28 -10.18 19.42 4.83
CA MET A 28 -9.83 17.99 4.88
C MET A 28 -9.37 17.58 6.28
N ILE A 29 -8.48 18.37 6.91
CA ILE A 29 -8.00 18.14 8.28
C ILE A 29 -9.17 18.18 9.28
N THR A 30 -10.07 19.16 9.16
CA THR A 30 -11.23 19.30 10.05
C THR A 30 -12.19 18.11 9.91
N LYS A 31 -12.43 17.63 8.68
CA LYS A 31 -13.23 16.42 8.43
C LYS A 31 -12.58 15.18 9.06
N HIS A 32 -11.27 14.98 8.88
CA HIS A 32 -10.53 13.88 9.49
C HIS A 32 -10.58 13.92 11.03
N ASN A 33 -10.38 15.10 11.63
CA ASN A 33 -10.39 15.25 13.08
C ASN A 33 -11.81 15.12 13.67
N SER A 34 -12.86 15.53 12.95
CA SER A 34 -14.24 15.30 13.38
C SER A 34 -14.69 13.84 13.24
N SER A 35 -14.15 13.08 12.27
CA SER A 35 -14.35 11.62 12.24
C SER A 35 -13.65 10.92 13.39
N LEU A 36 -12.46 11.40 13.79
CA LEU A 36 -11.75 10.93 14.97
C LEU A 36 -12.48 11.29 16.27
N SER A 37 -13.06 12.49 16.40
CA SER A 37 -13.79 12.87 17.63
C SER A 37 -15.15 12.17 17.78
N LYS A 38 -15.81 11.80 16.67
CA LYS A 38 -16.98 10.90 16.70
C LYS A 38 -16.60 9.47 17.10
N GLN A 39 -15.36 9.03 16.84
CA GLN A 39 -14.82 7.77 17.36
C GLN A 39 -14.26 7.89 18.79
N ALA A 40 -13.89 9.09 19.25
CA ALA A 40 -13.31 9.36 20.58
C ALA A 40 -14.36 9.69 21.67
N THR A 41 -15.52 9.03 21.65
CA THR A 41 -16.30 8.79 22.90
C THR A 41 -15.80 7.57 23.68
N GLY A 42 -14.60 7.10 23.34
CA GLY A 42 -13.82 6.22 24.18
C GLY A 42 -12.33 6.53 24.03
N LEU A 43 -11.68 6.74 25.16
CA LEU A 43 -10.23 6.79 25.38
C LEU A 43 -9.53 8.12 25.07
N ASN A 44 -9.46 8.96 26.10
CA ASN A 44 -8.26 9.75 26.40
C ASN A 44 -7.94 9.59 27.91
N SER A 45 -6.65 9.68 28.22
CA SER A 45 -6.04 9.88 29.54
C SER A 45 -5.61 8.64 30.32
N SER A 46 -4.50 8.05 29.91
CA SER A 46 -3.57 7.38 30.82
C SER A 46 -2.82 8.45 31.65
N THR A 47 -3.32 8.74 32.84
CA THR A 47 -2.52 9.32 33.93
C THR A 47 -2.59 8.39 35.12
N SER A 48 -1.42 7.94 35.58
CA SER A 48 -1.21 7.16 36.78
C SER A 48 -1.92 7.74 38.00
N GLY A 49 -2.56 6.89 38.79
CA GLY A 49 -3.04 7.25 40.14
C GLY A 49 -4.00 6.23 40.73
N ASN A 50 -3.53 5.49 41.73
CA ASN A 50 -4.30 4.54 42.55
C ASN A 50 -5.59 5.15 43.14
N THR A 51 -6.67 4.38 43.22
CA THR A 51 -7.33 3.88 44.45
C THR A 51 -8.81 3.53 44.22
N SER A 52 -9.18 2.34 44.72
CA SER A 52 -10.50 1.90 45.20
C SER A 52 -11.78 2.30 44.44
N SER A 53 -12.44 1.31 43.84
CA SER A 53 -13.69 0.73 44.36
C SER A 53 -14.57 0.16 43.23
N SER A 54 -15.02 -1.07 43.45
CA SER A 54 -16.37 -1.54 43.16
C SER A 54 -16.94 -1.30 41.75
N LYS A 55 -16.87 -2.32 40.88
CA LYS A 55 -18.03 -3.10 40.42
C LYS A 55 -17.68 -3.91 39.16
N ILE A 56 -17.83 -5.22 39.34
CA ILE A 56 -18.16 -6.27 38.36
C ILE A 56 -18.54 -5.72 36.98
N SER A 57 -17.68 -5.94 35.99
CA SER A 57 -18.09 -6.10 34.60
C SER A 57 -17.66 -7.50 34.17
N SER A 58 -18.63 -8.41 34.24
CA SER A 58 -18.54 -9.76 33.71
C SER A 58 -18.60 -9.68 32.18
N TYR A 59 -17.47 -9.38 31.56
CA TYR A 59 -17.22 -9.79 30.17
C TYR A 59 -16.00 -10.68 30.20
N ASP A 60 -16.18 -11.92 29.75
CA ASP A 60 -15.06 -12.77 29.37
C ASP A 60 -14.24 -12.01 28.34
N ILE A 61 -13.10 -11.45 28.79
CA ILE A 61 -12.05 -11.01 27.88
C ILE A 61 -11.70 -12.28 27.12
N THR A 62 -12.06 -12.35 25.84
CA THR A 62 -11.51 -13.38 24.96
C THR A 62 -10.00 -13.23 25.12
N PRO A 63 -9.29 -14.19 25.71
CA PRO A 63 -7.88 -14.01 26.04
C PRO A 63 -7.19 -13.55 24.76
N VAL A 64 -6.41 -12.47 24.86
CA VAL A 64 -5.55 -12.02 23.77
C VAL A 64 -4.80 -13.26 23.35
N LYS A 65 -5.13 -13.80 22.17
CA LYS A 65 -4.40 -14.93 21.64
C LYS A 65 -2.97 -14.42 21.59
N GLU A 66 -2.08 -15.05 22.37
CA GLU A 66 -0.66 -14.84 22.20
C GLU A 66 -0.44 -14.86 20.69
N LYS A 67 0.21 -13.82 20.16
CA LYS A 67 0.65 -13.82 18.78
C LYS A 67 1.62 -14.98 18.72
N PHE A 68 1.10 -16.18 18.44
CA PHE A 68 1.88 -17.32 18.07
C PHE A 68 2.57 -16.83 16.82
N VAL A 69 3.82 -16.41 16.97
CA VAL A 69 4.75 -16.31 15.87
C VAL A 69 4.85 -17.75 15.41
N THR A 70 3.92 -18.14 14.53
CA THR A 70 3.98 -19.41 13.84
C THR A 70 5.34 -19.40 13.19
N LYS A 71 6.24 -20.23 13.72
CA LYS A 71 7.57 -20.39 13.17
C LYS A 71 7.36 -20.70 11.69
N ASN A 72 7.88 -19.82 10.83
CA ASN A 72 7.76 -19.96 9.39
C ASN A 72 8.17 -21.39 9.00
N LYS A 73 7.36 -22.08 8.19
CA LYS A 73 7.66 -23.46 7.76
C LYS A 73 9.04 -23.57 7.09
N THR A 74 9.50 -22.47 6.49
CA THR A 74 10.81 -22.35 5.82
C THR A 74 11.40 -20.97 6.08
N ALA A 75 12.71 -20.90 6.30
CA ALA A 75 13.43 -19.64 6.53
C ALA A 75 13.42 -18.71 5.31
N ASP A 76 13.34 -19.28 4.11
CA ASP A 76 13.65 -18.57 2.85
C ASP A 76 12.43 -18.27 1.97
N ASN A 77 11.23 -18.74 2.33
CA ASN A 77 10.03 -18.57 1.50
C ASN A 77 8.91 -17.88 2.29
N TYR A 78 8.37 -16.79 1.75
CA TYR A 78 7.11 -16.19 2.20
C TYR A 78 5.97 -16.94 1.55
N ASP A 79 5.45 -17.95 2.25
CA ASP A 79 4.29 -18.69 1.73
C ASP A 79 3.04 -17.80 1.84
N ILE A 80 2.12 -17.95 0.88
CA ILE A 80 0.83 -17.25 0.90
C ILE A 80 -0.01 -17.64 2.11
N GLU A 81 0.26 -18.82 2.68
CA GLU A 81 -0.33 -19.30 3.94
C GLU A 81 0.16 -18.52 5.17
N ASP A 82 1.33 -17.85 5.10
CA ASP A 82 1.86 -17.04 6.20
C ASP A 82 1.11 -15.69 6.33
N LYS A 83 0.27 -15.33 5.35
CA LYS A 83 -0.57 -14.13 5.43
C LYS A 83 -1.81 -14.42 6.28
N GLY A 84 -1.80 -13.94 7.53
CA GLY A 84 -3.00 -13.90 8.36
C GLY A 84 -4.11 -13.07 7.69
N SER A 85 -5.37 -13.46 7.83
CA SER A 85 -6.51 -12.68 7.29
C SER A 85 -6.69 -11.31 7.97
N ASP A 86 -5.94 -11.07 9.04
CA ASP A 86 -5.89 -9.85 9.86
C ASP A 86 -4.58 -9.07 9.66
N ASP A 87 -3.85 -9.33 8.57
CA ASP A 87 -2.52 -8.74 8.30
C ASP A 87 -2.63 -7.22 8.09
N SER A 88 -2.49 -6.48 9.19
CA SER A 88 -1.83 -5.19 9.17
C SER A 88 -0.55 -5.37 8.35
N THR A 89 -0.41 -4.60 7.28
CA THR A 89 0.78 -4.55 6.43
C THR A 89 2.06 -4.83 7.20
N ASP A 90 2.92 -5.68 6.64
CA ASP A 90 4.24 -5.97 7.17
C ASP A 90 4.96 -4.66 7.51
N ASP A 91 5.65 -4.63 8.65
CA ASP A 91 6.38 -3.43 9.06
C ASP A 91 7.59 -3.29 8.13
N GLU A 92 7.50 -2.34 7.19
CA GLU A 92 8.51 -2.12 6.15
C GLU A 92 9.90 -1.79 6.72
N GLU A 93 9.95 -1.29 7.97
CA GLU A 93 11.22 -1.01 8.68
C GLU A 93 11.77 -2.25 9.41
N ALA A 94 10.97 -3.30 9.59
CA ALA A 94 11.33 -4.52 10.32
C ALA A 94 10.81 -5.78 9.61
N PRO A 95 11.45 -6.20 8.48
CA PRO A 95 11.01 -7.36 7.72
C PRO A 95 10.99 -8.62 8.59
N LYS A 96 9.85 -9.32 8.58
CA LYS A 96 9.63 -10.52 9.40
C LYS A 96 10.63 -11.65 9.13
N LYS A 97 11.25 -11.71 7.94
CA LYS A 97 12.26 -12.71 7.57
C LYS A 97 13.59 -12.06 7.18
N ARG A 98 14.68 -12.78 7.45
CA ARG A 98 16.03 -12.37 7.03
C ARG A 98 16.11 -12.38 5.50
N ILE A 99 16.81 -11.39 4.94
CA ILE A 99 17.07 -11.32 3.51
C ILE A 99 17.98 -12.50 3.12
N PRO A 100 17.64 -13.29 2.09
CA PRO A 100 18.46 -14.41 1.65
C PRO A 100 19.77 -13.92 1.02
N GLU A 101 20.84 -14.73 1.08
CA GLU A 101 22.18 -14.30 0.66
C GLU A 101 22.24 -13.86 -0.82
N TRP A 102 21.50 -14.51 -1.71
CA TRP A 102 21.47 -14.15 -3.14
C TRP A 102 20.89 -12.76 -3.39
N ALA A 103 20.08 -12.24 -2.46
CA ALA A 103 19.39 -10.95 -2.57
C ALA A 103 20.12 -9.82 -1.83
N THR A 104 21.37 -10.04 -1.38
CA THR A 104 22.16 -9.02 -0.67
C THR A 104 23.61 -8.97 -1.11
N GLY A 105 24.26 -7.82 -0.90
CA GLY A 105 25.70 -7.63 -1.01
C GLY A 105 26.35 -8.07 -2.32
N ILE A 106 27.48 -8.79 -2.20
CA ILE A 106 28.32 -9.24 -3.33
C ILE A 106 27.60 -10.28 -4.21
N PRO A 107 26.89 -11.29 -3.66
CA PRO A 107 26.13 -12.24 -4.47
C PRO A 107 25.14 -11.56 -5.43
N LEU A 108 24.33 -10.62 -4.93
CA LEU A 108 23.36 -9.88 -5.75
C LEU A 108 24.05 -9.10 -6.87
N ASN A 109 25.08 -8.31 -6.54
CA ASN A 109 25.81 -7.52 -7.53
C ASN A 109 26.43 -8.40 -8.62
N THR A 110 26.99 -9.55 -8.24
CA THR A 110 27.57 -10.50 -9.20
C THR A 110 26.51 -11.08 -10.12
N ALA A 111 25.33 -11.44 -9.59
CA ALA A 111 24.22 -11.94 -10.39
C ALA A 111 23.69 -10.89 -11.39
N LEU A 112 23.55 -9.63 -10.95
CA LEU A 112 23.10 -8.53 -11.81
C LEU A 112 24.08 -8.26 -12.95
N ILE A 113 25.39 -8.19 -12.66
CA ILE A 113 26.43 -8.01 -13.70
C ILE A 113 26.36 -9.15 -14.72
N ARG A 114 26.25 -10.41 -14.25
CA ARG A 114 26.15 -11.58 -15.14
C ARG A 114 24.91 -11.52 -16.03
N GLN A 115 23.74 -11.21 -15.46
CA GLN A 115 22.50 -11.09 -16.22
C GLN A 115 22.55 -9.95 -17.24
N HIS A 116 23.22 -8.84 -16.90
CA HIS A 116 23.35 -7.71 -17.82
C HIS A 116 24.33 -8.00 -18.98
N MET A 117 25.47 -8.64 -18.67
CA MET A 117 26.49 -8.95 -19.69
C MET A 117 26.05 -10.09 -20.62
N ASN A 118 25.30 -11.07 -20.10
CA ASN A 118 24.78 -12.21 -20.85
C ASN A 118 23.27 -12.34 -20.59
N PRO A 119 22.44 -11.48 -21.20
CA PRO A 119 21.00 -11.54 -20.98
C PRO A 119 20.43 -12.86 -21.51
N PRO A 120 19.67 -13.59 -20.70
CA PRO A 120 19.00 -14.80 -21.17
C PRO A 120 17.89 -14.43 -22.15
N ASP A 121 17.50 -15.39 -23.00
CA ASP A 121 16.36 -15.23 -23.89
C ASP A 121 15.05 -15.20 -23.07
N ALA A 122 14.56 -13.98 -22.83
CA ALA A 122 13.33 -13.76 -22.09
C ALA A 122 12.11 -14.37 -22.79
N GLU A 123 12.11 -14.46 -24.12
CA GLU A 123 11.01 -15.04 -24.87
C GLU A 123 10.98 -16.56 -24.73
N ALA A 124 12.13 -17.21 -24.74
CA ALA A 124 12.23 -18.65 -24.46
C ALA A 124 11.81 -18.99 -23.01
N ILE A 125 12.18 -18.15 -22.04
CA ILE A 125 11.91 -18.40 -20.61
C ILE A 125 10.45 -18.12 -20.27
N PHE A 126 9.95 -16.93 -20.63
CA PHE A 126 8.64 -16.46 -20.19
C PHE A 126 7.54 -16.63 -21.24
N GLN A 127 7.90 -16.96 -22.49
CA GLN A 127 6.97 -17.21 -23.58
C GLN A 127 5.94 -16.09 -23.68
N THR A 128 6.42 -14.84 -23.82
CA THR A 128 5.56 -13.66 -23.65
C THR A 128 4.41 -13.62 -24.67
N HIS A 129 4.59 -14.24 -25.85
CA HIS A 129 3.54 -14.45 -26.84
C HIS A 129 2.35 -15.30 -26.35
N ARG A 130 2.50 -16.05 -25.26
CA ARG A 130 1.45 -16.89 -24.65
C ARG A 130 0.84 -16.28 -23.40
N ILE A 131 1.18 -15.04 -23.06
CA ILE A 131 0.60 -14.37 -21.89
C ILE A 131 -0.84 -14.01 -22.20
N GLU A 132 -1.75 -14.82 -21.68
CA GLU A 132 -3.18 -14.55 -21.73
C GLU A 132 -3.56 -13.43 -20.75
N PRO A 133 -4.51 -12.55 -21.11
CA PRO A 133 -5.04 -11.56 -20.19
C PRO A 133 -5.58 -12.21 -18.90
N PRO A 134 -5.27 -11.67 -17.71
CA PRO A 134 -5.70 -12.27 -16.45
C PRO A 134 -7.23 -12.22 -16.32
N ASN A 135 -7.85 -13.38 -16.09
CA ASN A 135 -9.27 -13.45 -15.81
C ASN A 135 -9.55 -13.09 -14.35
N LEU A 136 -9.98 -11.85 -14.11
CA LEU A 136 -10.24 -11.33 -12.77
C LEU A 136 -11.34 -12.10 -12.01
N VAL A 137 -12.25 -12.77 -12.70
CA VAL A 137 -13.27 -13.62 -12.06
C VAL A 137 -12.64 -14.90 -11.48
N LEU A 138 -11.64 -15.45 -12.18
CA LEU A 138 -10.89 -16.61 -11.69
C LEU A 138 -9.89 -16.22 -10.60
N VAL A 139 -9.23 -15.07 -10.74
CA VAL A 139 -8.25 -14.57 -9.76
C VAL A 139 -8.93 -14.16 -8.43
N PHE A 140 -10.15 -13.61 -8.49
CA PHE A 140 -10.90 -13.18 -7.31
C PHE A 140 -12.23 -13.94 -7.19
N PRO A 141 -12.19 -15.24 -6.87
CA PRO A 141 -13.40 -16.04 -6.72
C PRO A 141 -14.30 -15.47 -5.62
N GLY A 142 -15.62 -15.56 -5.81
CA GLY A 142 -16.61 -15.05 -4.86
C GLY A 142 -16.85 -13.54 -4.88
N LYS A 143 -16.05 -12.76 -5.62
CA LYS A 143 -16.27 -11.32 -5.82
C LYS A 143 -16.67 -11.06 -7.27
N LYS A 144 -17.94 -10.74 -7.52
CA LYS A 144 -18.41 -10.33 -8.85
C LYS A 144 -18.47 -8.81 -8.91
N ARG A 145 -17.55 -8.19 -9.64
CA ARG A 145 -17.56 -6.73 -9.86
C ARG A 145 -17.76 -6.43 -11.34
N ALA A 146 -18.70 -5.54 -11.67
CA ALA A 146 -18.96 -5.15 -13.06
C ALA A 146 -17.69 -4.64 -13.77
N LYS A 147 -16.80 -3.97 -13.03
CA LYS A 147 -15.51 -3.49 -13.54
C LYS A 147 -14.53 -4.58 -14.02
N TYR A 148 -14.80 -5.85 -13.75
CA TYR A 148 -13.94 -6.95 -14.24
C TYR A 148 -14.16 -7.21 -15.73
N THR A 149 -15.35 -6.92 -16.24
CA THR A 149 -15.70 -7.09 -17.66
C THR A 149 -15.92 -5.77 -18.38
N GLN A 150 -16.31 -4.72 -17.66
CA GLN A 150 -16.45 -3.38 -18.23
C GLN A 150 -15.07 -2.76 -18.49
N ARG A 151 -14.83 -2.41 -19.75
CA ARG A 151 -13.59 -1.80 -20.21
C ARG A 151 -13.87 -0.42 -20.81
N THR A 152 -12.94 0.51 -20.63
CA THR A 152 -12.94 1.84 -21.25
C THR A 152 -11.79 1.94 -22.26
N SER A 153 -11.51 3.13 -22.79
CA SER A 153 -10.45 3.33 -23.81
C SER A 153 -9.06 2.82 -23.40
N SER A 154 -8.76 2.68 -22.11
CA SER A 154 -7.51 2.07 -21.60
C SER A 154 -7.31 0.61 -22.01
N ALA A 155 -8.36 -0.02 -22.52
CA ALA A 155 -8.35 -1.40 -22.99
C ALA A 155 -7.88 -1.59 -24.42
N ILE A 156 -7.85 -0.51 -25.19
CA ILE A 156 -7.63 -0.52 -26.63
C ILE A 156 -6.18 -0.08 -26.85
N TRP A 157 -5.33 -1.05 -27.19
CA TRP A 157 -3.93 -0.81 -27.53
C TRP A 157 -3.78 -0.86 -29.05
N ASN A 158 -3.41 0.26 -29.66
CA ASN A 158 -3.23 0.37 -31.11
C ASN A 158 -1.84 -0.09 -31.57
N SER A 159 -0.93 -0.34 -30.63
CA SER A 159 0.39 -0.91 -30.87
C SER A 159 0.41 -2.38 -30.45
N PRO A 160 1.20 -3.23 -31.15
CA PRO A 160 1.42 -4.59 -30.68
C PRO A 160 2.11 -4.58 -29.30
N PRO A 161 1.92 -5.63 -28.48
CA PRO A 161 2.50 -5.72 -27.15
C PRO A 161 4.04 -5.82 -27.15
N MET A 162 4.63 -6.27 -28.25
CA MET A 162 6.08 -6.33 -28.46
C MET A 162 6.44 -5.78 -29.84
N PRO A 163 7.63 -5.16 -30.02
CA PRO A 163 8.13 -4.79 -31.34
C PRO A 163 8.31 -6.05 -32.19
N ARG A 164 7.99 -5.97 -33.49
CA ARG A 164 8.35 -7.04 -34.43
C ARG A 164 9.85 -6.91 -34.71
N HIS A 165 10.63 -7.89 -34.27
CA HIS A 165 12.03 -8.05 -34.66
C HIS A 165 12.14 -8.69 -36.05
#